data_AF-A0A946HAD9-F1
#
_entry.id   AF-A0A946HAD9-F1
#
_cell.length_a   1.000
_cell.length_b   1.000
_cell.length_c   1.000
_cell.angle_alpha   90.00
_cell.angle_beta   90.00
_cell.angle_gamma   90.00
#
_symmetry.space_group_name_H-M   'P 1'
#
loop_
_entity.id
_entity.type
_entity.pdbx_description
1 polymer ?
#
loop_
_entity_poly.entity_id
_entity_poly.type
_entity_poly.pdbx_seq_one_letter_code
_entity_poly.pdbx_strand_id
1 'polypeptide(L)'
;MSTSSSALPNFSPPAFKSGLADWSSGDGSAGSDSYAEVAEAAYVPSDSDFSGCLELIKTHSVQKLRAFAKTPMRPETYLRIRTRIKSVTGNLPAVRIAGWAGNDSDKWVPPKSGRLWRSARPERWLKFPPLSGQGCVMGSIWCGALSRHTGISVWI
;
A
#
# COMPACT_ATOMS: atom_id res chain seq x y z
N MET A 1 -2.80 23.39 -30.53
CA MET A 1 -1.51 23.08 -29.86
C MET A 1 -1.82 22.71 -28.43
N SER A 2 -1.97 21.41 -28.13
CA SER A 2 -2.26 20.94 -26.78
C SER A 2 -0.98 20.98 -25.96
N THR A 3 -0.97 21.78 -24.90
CA THR A 3 0.11 21.86 -23.93
C THR A 3 0.15 20.57 -23.12
N SER A 4 1.04 19.66 -23.48
CA SER A 4 1.35 18.49 -22.67
C SER A 4 1.96 18.95 -21.35
N SER A 5 1.15 19.04 -20.29
CA SER A 5 1.62 19.36 -18.94
C SER A 5 2.67 18.33 -18.52
N SER A 6 3.92 18.78 -18.36
CA SER A 6 5.07 17.98 -17.91
C SER A 6 5.03 17.69 -16.40
N ALA A 7 3.84 17.42 -15.85
CA ALA A 7 3.74 16.92 -14.50
C ALA A 7 4.30 15.49 -14.49
N LEU A 8 5.41 15.29 -13.77
CA LEU A 8 5.90 13.94 -13.50
C LEU A 8 4.75 13.12 -12.92
N PRO A 9 4.55 11.86 -13.38
CA PRO A 9 3.50 11.01 -12.83
C PRO A 9 3.66 10.91 -11.31
N ASN A 10 2.60 11.29 -10.59
CA ASN A 10 2.59 11.17 -9.14
C ASN A 10 2.39 9.70 -8.77
N PHE A 11 3.44 9.09 -8.22
CA PHE A 11 3.45 7.70 -7.77
C PHE A 11 3.19 7.55 -6.27
N SER A 12 2.96 8.66 -5.58
CA SER A 12 2.62 8.65 -4.16
C SER A 12 1.15 8.29 -3.97
N PRO A 13 0.82 7.39 -3.03
CA PRO A 13 -0.57 7.15 -2.67
C PRO A 13 -1.20 8.39 -2.02
N PRO A 14 -2.54 8.42 -1.90
CA PRO A 14 -3.26 9.50 -1.23
C PRO A 14 -2.78 9.67 0.21
N ALA A 15 -2.63 10.91 0.67
CA ALA A 15 -2.25 11.16 2.06
C ALA A 15 -3.38 10.74 3.02
N PHE A 16 -3.05 10.16 4.18
CA PHE A 16 -4.05 9.73 5.17
C PHE A 16 -4.97 10.87 5.66
N LYS A 17 -4.47 12.12 5.64
CA LYS A 17 -5.25 13.31 5.99
C LYS A 17 -6.46 13.56 5.07
N SER A 18 -6.46 12.98 3.88
CA SER A 18 -7.59 13.05 2.94
C SER A 18 -8.73 12.09 3.32
N GLY A 19 -8.53 11.26 4.35
CA GLY A 19 -9.48 10.27 4.81
C GLY A 19 -9.02 8.85 4.52
N LEU A 20 -9.66 7.89 5.20
CA LEU A 20 -9.33 6.47 5.10
C LEU A 20 -10.18 5.72 4.06
N ALA A 21 -11.09 6.42 3.36
CA ALA A 21 -11.85 5.87 2.24
C ALA A 21 -10.96 5.48 1.05
N ASP A 22 -9.81 6.15 0.90
CA ASP A 22 -8.80 5.85 -0.14
C ASP A 22 -7.91 4.64 0.20
N TRP A 23 -8.14 4.02 1.35
CA TRP A 23 -7.34 2.92 1.87
C TRP A 23 -8.19 1.68 2.11
N SER A 24 -7.73 0.54 1.62
CA SER A 24 -8.43 -0.75 1.63
C SER A 24 -7.79 -1.76 2.57
N SER A 25 -8.63 -2.52 3.26
CA SER A 25 -8.27 -3.74 4.01
C SER A 25 -8.15 -4.99 3.10
N GLY A 26 -8.53 -4.87 1.83
CA GLY A 26 -8.52 -5.91 0.81
C GLY A 26 -7.37 -5.78 -0.20
N ASP A 27 -7.70 -5.92 -1.49
CA ASP A 27 -6.73 -5.81 -2.59
C ASP A 27 -6.72 -4.43 -3.26
N GLY A 28 -7.52 -3.47 -2.76
CA GLY A 28 -7.58 -2.11 -3.30
C GLY A 28 -8.23 -2.03 -4.69
N SER A 29 -9.00 -3.06 -5.06
CA SER A 29 -9.81 -3.11 -6.29
C SER A 29 -11.25 -2.65 -6.01
N ALA A 30 -11.99 -2.35 -7.08
CA ALA A 30 -13.41 -2.04 -6.99
C ALA A 30 -14.17 -3.12 -6.20
N GLY A 31 -14.96 -2.70 -5.21
CA GLY A 31 -15.71 -3.58 -4.31
C GLY A 31 -14.92 -4.14 -3.12
N SER A 32 -13.63 -3.81 -2.97
CA SER A 32 -12.91 -4.10 -1.72
C SER A 32 -13.36 -3.18 -0.59
N ASP A 33 -13.38 -3.69 0.63
CA ASP A 33 -13.68 -2.89 1.83
C ASP A 33 -12.64 -1.78 2.05
N SER A 34 -13.08 -0.64 2.58
CA SER A 34 -12.25 0.51 2.93
C SER A 34 -12.07 0.64 4.44
N TYR A 35 -11.10 1.45 4.86
CA TYR A 35 -10.86 1.79 6.27
C TYR A 35 -11.63 3.04 6.74
N ALA A 36 -12.58 3.57 5.94
CA ALA A 36 -13.28 4.81 6.26
C ALA A 36 -14.07 4.75 7.59
N GLU A 37 -14.74 3.63 7.85
CA GLU A 37 -15.70 3.46 8.94
C GLU A 37 -15.34 2.26 9.82
N VAL A 38 -14.05 1.93 9.90
CA VAL A 38 -13.55 0.75 10.62
C VAL A 38 -13.00 1.20 11.97
N ALA A 39 -13.54 0.66 13.07
CA ALA A 39 -13.16 1.05 14.43
C ALA A 39 -11.68 0.77 14.75
N GLU A 40 -11.08 -0.20 14.07
CA GLU A 40 -9.67 -0.57 14.22
C GLU A 40 -8.71 0.36 13.47
N ALA A 41 -9.18 1.37 12.75
CA ALA A 41 -8.35 2.28 11.96
C ALA A 41 -8.69 3.74 12.24
N ALA A 42 -7.67 4.57 12.48
CA ALA A 42 -7.86 5.99 12.74
C ALA A 42 -6.76 6.83 12.11
N TYR A 43 -7.13 7.99 11.57
CA TYR A 43 -6.14 9.01 11.19
C TYR A 43 -5.72 9.78 12.45
N VAL A 44 -4.42 9.82 12.70
CA VAL A 44 -3.81 10.57 13.80
C VAL A 44 -3.08 11.78 13.21
N PRO A 45 -3.53 13.03 13.48
CA PRO A 45 -2.99 14.22 12.83
C PRO A 45 -1.64 14.70 13.39
N SER A 46 -1.28 14.29 14.60
CA SER A 46 -0.14 14.87 15.34
C SER A 46 0.62 13.82 16.15
N ASP A 47 0.95 12.70 15.51
CA ASP A 47 1.85 11.71 16.10
C ASP A 47 3.28 12.28 16.26
N SER A 48 3.95 11.95 17.37
CA SER A 48 5.27 12.51 17.70
C SER A 48 6.38 12.14 16.70
N ASP A 49 6.26 11.01 16.01
CA ASP A 49 7.30 10.48 15.11
C ASP A 49 6.94 10.65 13.62
N PHE A 50 5.63 10.65 13.34
CA PHE A 50 5.09 10.62 11.98
C PHE A 50 4.18 11.78 11.62
N SER A 51 3.80 12.64 12.56
CA SER A 51 2.77 13.68 12.36
C SER A 51 1.44 13.08 11.86
N GLY A 52 0.99 13.43 10.66
CA GLY A 52 -0.21 12.85 10.05
C GLY A 52 0.00 11.40 9.60
N CYS A 53 -0.47 10.42 10.38
CA CYS A 53 -0.32 8.99 10.08
C CYS A 53 -1.62 8.20 10.26
N LEU A 54 -1.67 6.99 9.70
CA LEU A 54 -2.70 6.01 10.02
C LEU A 54 -2.27 5.21 11.26
N GLU A 55 -3.11 5.15 12.27
CA GLU A 55 -3.03 4.16 13.33
C GLU A 55 -3.98 2.99 13.04
N LEU A 56 -3.48 1.77 13.18
CA LEU A 56 -4.20 0.54 12.88
C LEU A 56 -4.03 -0.48 13.99
N ILE A 57 -5.13 -1.00 14.51
CA ILE A 57 -5.15 -2.10 15.46
C ILE A 57 -5.10 -3.41 14.66
N LYS A 58 -4.08 -4.23 14.94
CA LYS A 58 -3.95 -5.54 14.31
C LYS A 58 -4.93 -6.56 14.92
N THR A 59 -5.91 -7.00 14.13
CA THR A 59 -6.91 -8.00 14.50
C THR A 59 -6.79 -9.31 13.71
N HIS A 60 -6.19 -9.28 12.53
CA HIS A 60 -5.98 -10.46 11.68
C HIS A 60 -4.53 -10.96 11.70
N SER A 61 -4.34 -12.26 11.41
CA SER A 61 -3.00 -12.88 11.29
C SER A 61 -2.16 -12.15 10.22
N VAL A 62 -2.77 -11.83 9.08
CA VAL A 62 -2.26 -10.91 8.06
C VAL A 62 -3.26 -9.79 7.90
N GLN A 63 -2.82 -8.57 8.18
CA GLN A 63 -3.62 -7.36 7.95
C GLN A 63 -3.02 -6.58 6.79
N LYS A 64 -3.86 -6.20 5.84
CA LYS A 64 -3.47 -5.52 4.61
C LYS A 64 -3.83 -4.04 4.72
N LEU A 65 -2.96 -3.20 4.18
CA LEU A 65 -3.25 -1.79 3.93
C LEU A 65 -2.85 -1.50 2.49
N ARG A 66 -3.81 -1.12 1.64
CA ARG A 66 -3.58 -0.83 0.22
C ARG A 66 -4.28 0.45 -0.20
N ALA A 67 -3.65 1.26 -1.03
CA ALA A 67 -4.33 2.41 -1.63
C ALA A 67 -5.29 1.95 -2.74
N PHE A 68 -6.44 2.60 -2.91
CA PHE A 68 -7.28 2.45 -4.11
C PHE A 68 -6.66 3.13 -5.35
N ALA A 69 -5.65 3.96 -5.15
CA ALA A 69 -4.97 4.66 -6.22
C ALA A 69 -4.27 3.69 -7.18
N LYS A 70 -4.71 3.72 -8.44
CA LYS A 70 -4.06 3.00 -9.53
C LYS A 70 -2.83 3.78 -9.96
N THR A 71 -1.71 3.08 -10.02
CA THR A 71 -0.47 3.60 -10.57
C THR A 71 -0.25 3.03 -11.98
N PRO A 72 -0.35 3.85 -13.03
CA PRO A 72 -0.04 3.41 -14.37
C PRO A 72 1.46 3.10 -14.46
N MET A 73 1.77 1.81 -14.65
CA MET A 73 3.14 1.33 -14.80
C MET A 73 3.39 1.01 -16.27
N ARG A 74 4.38 1.67 -16.87
CA ARG A 74 4.88 1.27 -18.17
C ARG A 74 5.76 0.01 -18.00
N PRO A 75 5.83 -0.86 -19.02
CA PRO A 75 6.82 -1.94 -19.03
C PRO A 75 8.21 -1.41 -18.69
N GLU A 76 9.00 -2.23 -18.00
CA GLU A 76 10.38 -1.93 -17.59
C GLU A 76 10.56 -0.77 -16.58
N THR A 77 9.45 -0.26 -16.01
CA THR A 77 9.51 0.74 -14.93
C THR A 77 9.71 0.07 -13.56
N TYR A 78 10.60 0.63 -12.75
CA TYR A 78 10.82 0.23 -11.37
C TYR A 78 10.27 1.28 -10.42
N LEU A 79 9.66 0.83 -9.33
CA LEU A 79 9.12 1.74 -8.32
C LEU A 79 9.70 1.42 -6.94
N ARG A 80 10.25 2.45 -6.31
CA ARG A 80 10.70 2.38 -4.92
C ARG A 80 9.54 2.74 -4.02
N ILE A 81 9.18 1.81 -3.15
CA ILE A 81 8.21 2.06 -2.09
C ILE A 81 8.97 2.21 -0.78
N ARG A 82 8.68 3.27 -0.07
CA ARG A 82 9.14 3.47 1.31
C ARG A 82 7.90 3.56 2.19
N THR A 83 8.04 3.02 3.39
CA THR A 83 7.06 3.21 4.45
C THR A 83 7.82 3.24 5.76
N ARG A 84 7.32 4.02 6.70
CA ARG A 84 7.79 4.03 8.09
C ARG A 84 6.67 3.48 8.95
N ILE A 85 7.04 2.63 9.89
CA ILE A 85 6.09 1.93 10.74
C ILE A 85 6.65 1.93 12.16
N LYS A 86 5.79 2.17 13.13
CA LYS A 86 6.11 1.97 14.55
C LYS A 86 5.04 1.12 15.20
N SER A 87 5.44 0.39 16.22
CA SER A 87 4.51 -0.21 17.17
C SER A 87 4.17 0.84 18.22
N VAL A 88 2.89 1.13 18.41
CA VAL A 88 2.39 1.95 19.52
C VAL A 88 2.43 1.11 20.81
N THR A 89 2.06 -0.16 20.70
CA THR A 89 2.00 -1.09 21.84
C THR A 89 2.46 -2.50 21.44
N GLY A 90 3.29 -3.11 22.27
CA GLY A 90 3.79 -4.47 22.04
C GLY A 90 4.87 -4.56 20.96
N ASN A 91 5.16 -5.79 20.52
CA ASN A 91 6.24 -6.06 19.59
C ASN A 91 5.91 -5.64 18.16
N LEU A 92 6.90 -5.07 17.45
CA LEU A 92 6.74 -4.74 16.04
C LEU A 92 6.49 -6.02 15.22
N PRO A 93 5.36 -6.13 14.53
CA PRO A 93 5.05 -7.30 13.74
C PRO A 93 5.88 -7.35 12.45
N ALA A 94 5.92 -8.51 11.79
CA ALA A 94 6.68 -8.66 10.56
C ALA A 94 6.05 -7.83 9.43
N VAL A 95 6.78 -6.89 8.84
CA VAL A 95 6.26 -6.05 7.77
C VAL A 95 6.72 -6.57 6.40
N ARG A 96 5.86 -6.52 5.38
CA ARG A 96 6.24 -6.72 3.98
C ARG A 96 5.61 -5.67 3.10
N ILE A 97 6.29 -5.27 2.04
CA ILE A 97 5.71 -4.46 0.98
C ILE A 97 5.34 -5.39 -0.19
N ALA A 98 4.13 -5.26 -0.71
CA ALA A 98 3.68 -5.91 -1.93
C ALA A 98 2.90 -4.93 -2.82
N GLY A 99 2.47 -5.40 -3.98
CA GLY A 99 1.56 -4.70 -4.88
C GLY A 99 0.53 -5.67 -5.43
N TRP A 100 -0.44 -5.16 -6.17
CA TRP A 100 -1.38 -5.98 -6.92
C TRP A 100 -1.35 -5.53 -8.39
N ALA A 101 -1.04 -6.47 -9.28
CA ALA A 101 -0.97 -6.23 -10.71
C ALA A 101 -2.36 -6.42 -11.31
N GLY A 102 -2.99 -5.31 -11.70
CA GLY A 102 -4.25 -5.27 -12.42
C GLY A 102 -4.05 -4.95 -13.90
N ASN A 103 -5.07 -5.19 -14.70
CA ASN A 103 -5.24 -4.54 -16.00
C ASN A 103 -6.28 -3.41 -15.90
N ASP A 104 -6.55 -2.72 -17.00
CA ASP A 104 -7.53 -1.63 -17.07
C ASP A 104 -8.96 -2.05 -16.65
N SER A 105 -9.26 -3.35 -16.64
CA SER A 105 -10.54 -3.93 -16.22
C SER A 105 -10.56 -4.42 -14.76
N ASP A 106 -9.59 -4.03 -13.94
CA ASP A 106 -9.45 -4.48 -12.55
C ASP A 106 -9.40 -6.01 -12.39
N LYS A 107 -8.85 -6.70 -13.38
CA LYS A 107 -8.57 -8.14 -13.29
C LYS A 107 -7.11 -8.36 -12.95
N TRP A 108 -6.89 -9.32 -12.06
CA TRP A 108 -5.56 -9.74 -11.67
C TRP A 108 -4.78 -10.27 -12.87
N VAL A 109 -3.56 -9.78 -13.05
CA VAL A 109 -2.65 -10.22 -14.11
C VAL A 109 -1.56 -11.11 -13.49
N PRO A 110 -1.50 -12.40 -13.83
CA PRO A 110 -0.41 -13.27 -13.39
C PRO A 110 0.92 -12.84 -14.01
N PRO A 111 2.06 -13.11 -13.33
CA PRO A 111 3.37 -12.82 -13.88
C PRO A 111 3.64 -13.76 -15.06
N LYS A 112 4.29 -13.25 -16.11
CA LYS A 112 4.67 -14.06 -17.27
C LYS A 112 5.74 -15.12 -16.96
N SER A 113 6.53 -14.94 -15.90
CA SER A 113 7.44 -15.97 -15.37
C SER A 113 7.91 -15.63 -13.94
N GLY A 114 8.09 -16.65 -13.10
CA GLY A 114 8.78 -16.53 -11.80
C GLY A 114 7.93 -16.07 -10.59
N ARG A 115 8.61 -15.97 -9.44
CA ARG A 115 8.03 -15.70 -8.12
C ARG A 115 7.74 -14.20 -7.99
N LEU A 116 6.45 -13.85 -7.98
CA LEU A 116 5.88 -12.50 -8.05
C LEU A 116 6.34 -11.55 -6.93
N TRP A 117 6.78 -12.09 -5.79
CA TRP A 117 7.12 -11.30 -4.60
C TRP A 117 8.25 -11.98 -3.82
N ARG A 118 9.36 -11.27 -3.59
CA ARG A 118 10.26 -11.56 -2.46
C ARG A 118 9.94 -10.53 -1.39
N SER A 119 9.62 -10.97 -0.17
CA SER A 119 9.42 -10.07 0.97
C SER A 119 10.61 -9.13 1.08
N ALA A 120 10.39 -7.86 0.79
CA ALA A 120 11.37 -6.82 1.02
C ALA A 120 11.24 -6.37 2.48
N ARG A 121 12.38 -6.33 3.19
CA ARG A 121 12.54 -5.46 4.37
C ARG A 121 12.15 -4.01 3.96
N PRO A 122 11.79 -3.13 4.90
CA PRO A 122 11.73 -1.70 4.60
C PRO A 122 13.05 -1.33 3.89
N GLU A 123 12.98 -0.62 2.75
CA GLU A 123 14.13 -0.16 1.93
C GLU A 123 14.63 -1.04 0.75
N ARG A 124 13.82 -1.92 0.15
CA ARG A 124 14.21 -2.61 -1.10
C ARG A 124 13.33 -2.24 -2.30
N TRP A 125 13.96 -2.10 -3.47
CA TRP A 125 13.29 -1.90 -4.76
C TRP A 125 12.35 -3.06 -5.11
N LEU A 126 11.12 -2.76 -5.53
CA LEU A 126 10.22 -3.74 -6.13
C LEU A 126 10.44 -3.76 -7.64
N LYS A 127 10.86 -4.92 -8.16
CA LYS A 127 10.92 -5.18 -9.60
C LYS A 127 9.56 -5.73 -10.03
N PHE A 128 8.80 -4.93 -10.77
CA PHE A 128 7.60 -5.42 -11.43
C PHE A 128 8.01 -6.14 -12.73
N PRO A 129 7.51 -7.36 -13.00
CA PRO A 129 7.71 -7.99 -14.30
C PRO A 129 7.02 -7.15 -15.39
N PRO A 130 7.42 -7.27 -16.66
CA PRO A 130 6.72 -6.62 -17.76
C PRO A 130 5.29 -7.14 -17.85
N LEU A 131 4.34 -6.36 -17.33
CA LEU A 131 2.91 -6.60 -17.46
C LEU A 131 2.47 -6.07 -18.83
N SER A 132 1.83 -6.91 -19.64
CA SER A 132 1.14 -6.44 -20.85
C SER A 132 -0.27 -6.00 -20.44
N GLY A 133 -0.46 -4.69 -20.32
CA GLY A 133 -1.70 -4.06 -19.83
C GLY A 133 -1.40 -3.21 -18.59
N GLN A 134 -1.63 -1.90 -18.69
CA GLN A 134 -1.17 -0.92 -17.72
C GLN A 134 -2.18 -0.81 -16.56
N GLY A 135 -1.69 -0.77 -15.30
CA GLY A 135 -2.54 -0.56 -14.12
C GLY A 135 -2.10 -1.37 -12.90
N CYS A 136 -1.03 -0.98 -12.22
CA CYS A 136 -0.68 -1.60 -10.93
C CYS A 136 -1.38 -0.83 -9.81
N VAL A 137 -2.13 -1.50 -8.94
CA VAL A 137 -2.54 -0.91 -7.66
C VAL A 137 -1.31 -0.95 -6.75
N MET A 138 -0.88 0.24 -6.32
CA MET A 138 0.41 0.45 -5.70
C MET A 138 0.35 0.43 -4.17
N GLY A 139 1.43 -0.08 -3.56
CA GLY A 139 1.73 0.10 -2.14
C GLY A 139 0.85 -0.72 -1.20
N SER A 140 1.23 -1.96 -0.97
CA SER A 140 0.59 -2.81 0.04
C SER A 140 1.55 -3.03 1.18
N ILE A 141 1.18 -2.65 2.39
CA ILE A 141 1.92 -2.99 3.59
C ILE A 141 1.22 -4.18 4.22
N TRP A 142 1.96 -5.27 4.39
CA TRP A 142 1.51 -6.50 5.00
C TRP A 142 2.12 -6.58 6.38
N CYS A 143 1.28 -6.76 7.37
CA CYS A 143 1.71 -7.05 8.72
C CYS A 143 1.50 -8.54 9.00
N GLY A 144 2.58 -9.35 8.92
CA GLY A 144 2.67 -10.77 9.24
C GLY A 144 3.09 -11.06 10.70
N ALA A 145 2.79 -12.28 11.14
CA ALA A 145 2.60 -12.66 12.54
C ALA A 145 3.78 -12.47 13.52
N LEU A 146 3.53 -11.74 14.60
CA LEU A 146 3.65 -12.14 16.01
C LEU A 146 2.95 -11.06 16.86
N SER A 147 2.16 -11.48 17.86
CA SER A 147 1.32 -10.67 18.75
C SER A 147 -0.10 -10.33 18.24
N ARG A 148 -1.09 -10.73 19.04
CA ARG A 148 -2.48 -10.24 18.96
C ARG A 148 -2.54 -8.95 19.79
N HIS A 149 -3.15 -7.90 19.25
CA HIS A 149 -3.24 -6.55 19.82
C HIS A 149 -1.92 -5.77 19.83
N THR A 150 -1.49 -5.34 18.64
CA THR A 150 -0.43 -4.35 18.47
C THR A 150 -1.02 -3.19 17.67
N GLY A 151 -1.04 -2.00 18.27
CA GLY A 151 -1.32 -0.76 17.55
C GLY A 151 -0.12 -0.41 16.68
N ILE A 152 -0.37 -0.07 15.42
CA ILE A 152 0.68 0.21 14.44
C ILE A 152 0.40 1.56 13.81
N SER A 153 1.36 2.48 13.88
CA SER A 153 1.28 3.71 13.10
C SER A 153 2.06 3.55 11.80
N VAL A 154 1.45 3.92 10.68
CA VAL A 154 2.01 3.79 9.33
C VAL A 154 2.08 5.16 8.67
N TRP A 155 3.23 5.45 8.09
CA TRP A 155 3.48 6.62 7.24
C TRP A 155 4.01 6.15 5.88
N ILE A 156 3.57 6.80 4.81
CA ILE A 156 3.95 6.49 3.42
C ILE A 156 4.39 7.75 2.70
#